data_AF-A0A6B3G273-F1
#
_entry.id   AF-A0A6B3G273-F1
#
_cell.length_a   1.000
_cell.length_b   1.000
_cell.length_c   1.000
_cell.angle_alpha   90.00
_cell.angle_beta   90.00
_cell.angle_gamma   90.00
#
_symmetry.space_group_name_H-M   'P 1'
#
loop_
_entity.id
_entity.type
_entity.pdbx_description
1 polymer ?
#
loop_
_entity_poly.entity_id
_entity_poly.type
_entity_poly.pdbx_seq_one_letter_code
_entity_poly.pdbx_strand_id
1 'polypeptide(L)'
;IEGLAVDTELRWALLHRLAATGRADEGAVDAELARDRTAAGERHAASARSAMPTEEAKAAAWASVVESDKLANAVQEAVIGGFVQFDQRELLAPYTAKYFAAVKDVAASRSHEMVQQIVVGLYPALQISQETLDATDAWLEANAPTPGLRRMITECRAGVERALRAREADA
;
A
#
# COMPACT_ATOMS: atom_id res chain seq x y z
N ILE A 1 6.39 35.84 1.13
CA ILE A 1 7.38 34.80 1.44
C ILE A 1 8.36 34.80 0.28
N GLU A 2 9.56 35.34 0.49
CA GLU A 2 10.67 35.19 -0.45
C GLU A 2 11.09 33.71 -0.46
N GLY A 3 11.43 33.21 -1.65
CA GLY A 3 11.13 31.85 -2.11
C GLY A 3 11.56 30.68 -1.19
N LEU A 4 10.59 29.80 -0.90
CA LEU A 4 10.89 28.45 -0.41
C LEU A 4 11.65 27.71 -1.53
N ALA A 5 12.89 27.34 -1.28
CA ALA A 5 13.65 26.50 -2.20
C ALA A 5 12.94 25.15 -2.33
N VAL A 6 12.62 24.74 -3.56
CA VAL A 6 12.05 23.41 -3.82
C VAL A 6 13.20 22.42 -3.86
N ASP A 7 13.62 21.98 -2.68
CA ASP A 7 14.62 20.94 -2.51
C ASP A 7 14.14 19.58 -3.06
N THR A 8 15.03 18.60 -3.08
CA THR A 8 14.76 17.27 -3.66
C THR A 8 13.60 16.56 -2.99
N GLU A 9 13.49 16.62 -1.66
CA GLU A 9 12.40 15.97 -0.93
C GLU A 9 11.07 16.65 -1.24
N LEU A 10 11.05 17.99 -1.32
CA LEU A 10 9.84 18.72 -1.70
C LEU A 10 9.43 18.43 -3.16
N ARG A 11 10.37 18.31 -4.10
CA ARG A 11 10.06 17.93 -5.49
C ARG A 11 9.42 16.54 -5.55
N TRP A 12 9.98 15.56 -4.85
CA TRP A 12 9.40 14.22 -4.79
C TRP A 12 8.03 14.18 -4.11
N ALA A 13 7.85 14.90 -3.00
CA ALA A 13 6.56 14.98 -2.32
C ALA A 13 5.46 15.57 -3.22
N LEU A 14 5.78 16.66 -3.95
CA LEU A 14 4.88 17.27 -4.92
C LEU A 14 4.57 16.31 -6.08
N LEU A 15 5.60 15.69 -6.65
CA LEU A 15 5.46 14.76 -7.76
C LEU A 15 4.64 13.51 -7.37
N HIS A 16 4.88 12.94 -6.19
CA HIS A 16 4.10 11.82 -5.68
C HIS A 16 2.61 12.18 -5.63
N ARG A 17 2.26 13.36 -5.11
CA ARG A 17 0.84 13.76 -5.05
C ARG A 17 0.26 14.04 -6.44
N LEU A 18 1.04 14.59 -7.36
CA LEU A 18 0.62 14.76 -8.76
C LEU A 18 0.37 13.40 -9.42
N ALA A 19 1.27 12.43 -9.24
CA ALA A 19 1.10 11.07 -9.75
C ALA A 19 -0.14 10.41 -9.14
N ALA A 20 -0.32 10.51 -7.81
CA ALA A 20 -1.48 9.97 -7.10
C ALA A 20 -2.84 10.52 -7.57
N THR A 21 -2.83 11.73 -8.13
CA THR A 21 -4.04 12.39 -8.66
C THR A 21 -4.14 12.35 -10.18
N GLY A 22 -3.28 11.59 -10.86
CA GLY A 22 -3.29 11.44 -12.32
C GLY A 22 -2.84 12.71 -13.07
N ARG A 23 -2.14 13.63 -12.37
CA ARG A 23 -1.65 14.91 -12.89
C ARG A 23 -0.16 14.86 -13.27
N ALA A 24 0.50 13.74 -13.02
CA ALA A 24 1.83 13.42 -13.51
C ALA A 24 1.85 11.96 -13.99
N ASP A 25 2.60 11.71 -15.05
CA ASP A 25 2.75 10.41 -15.68
C ASP A 25 4.12 9.78 -15.37
N GLU A 26 4.39 8.62 -15.97
CA GLU A 26 5.67 7.94 -15.83
C GLU A 26 6.85 8.78 -16.34
N GLY A 27 6.65 9.58 -17.40
CA GLY A 27 7.69 10.47 -17.92
C GLY A 27 8.12 11.54 -16.92
N ALA A 28 7.19 12.08 -16.13
CA ALA A 28 7.51 13.00 -15.04
C ALA A 28 8.34 12.33 -13.93
N VAL A 29 8.00 11.07 -13.60
CA VAL A 29 8.76 10.26 -12.61
C VAL A 29 10.16 9.96 -13.11
N ASP A 30 10.32 9.55 -14.37
CA ASP A 30 11.62 9.29 -14.97
C ASP A 30 12.49 10.54 -15.04
N ALA A 31 11.89 11.68 -15.35
CA ALA A 31 12.60 12.96 -15.40
C ALA A 31 13.11 13.39 -14.02
N GLU A 32 12.36 13.17 -12.94
CA GLU A 32 12.86 13.47 -11.59
C GLU A 32 13.87 12.42 -11.11
N LEU A 33 13.66 11.14 -11.40
CA LEU A 33 14.64 10.08 -11.09
C LEU A 33 15.98 10.31 -11.80
N ALA A 34 15.96 10.84 -13.04
CA ALA A 34 17.19 11.22 -13.74
C ALA A 34 17.92 12.39 -13.05
N ARG A 35 17.21 13.26 -12.33
CA ARG A 35 17.78 14.34 -11.52
C ARG A 35 18.29 13.85 -10.17
N ASP A 36 17.60 12.89 -9.56
CA ASP A 36 17.94 12.27 -8.28
C ASP A 36 18.25 10.78 -8.44
N ARG A 37 19.44 10.49 -8.98
CA ARG A 37 19.92 9.13 -9.22
C ARG A 37 20.51 8.49 -7.95
N THR A 38 19.75 8.54 -6.87
CA THR A 38 20.10 7.96 -5.57
C THR A 38 19.15 6.83 -5.20
N ALA A 39 19.54 6.01 -4.21
CA ALA A 39 18.64 5.02 -3.65
C ALA A 39 17.37 5.63 -3.03
N ALA A 40 17.41 6.90 -2.60
CA ALA A 40 16.23 7.62 -2.14
C ALA A 40 15.31 7.98 -3.31
N GLY A 41 15.88 8.52 -4.39
CA GLY A 41 15.15 8.79 -5.63
C GLY A 41 14.49 7.55 -6.21
N GLU A 42 15.16 6.38 -6.19
CA GLU A 42 14.56 5.12 -6.62
C GLU A 42 13.32 4.73 -5.79
N ARG A 43 13.36 4.91 -4.47
CA ARG A 43 12.20 4.67 -3.59
C ARG A 43 11.07 5.65 -3.86
N HIS A 44 11.38 6.94 -4.00
CA HIS A 44 10.39 7.96 -4.35
C HIS A 44 9.74 7.68 -5.70
N ALA A 45 10.52 7.26 -6.70
CA ALA A 45 10.01 6.86 -8.00
C ALA A 45 9.09 5.62 -7.91
N ALA A 46 9.49 4.60 -7.15
CA ALA A 46 8.67 3.40 -6.94
C ALA A 46 7.33 3.73 -6.25
N SER A 47 7.36 4.60 -5.23
CA SER A 47 6.16 5.10 -4.56
C SER A 47 5.26 5.89 -5.51
N ALA A 48 5.81 6.85 -6.25
CA ALA A 48 5.06 7.68 -7.19
C ALA A 48 4.39 6.86 -8.31
N ARG A 49 5.09 5.87 -8.89
CA ARG A 49 4.50 4.95 -9.89
C ARG A 49 3.35 4.15 -9.29
N SER A 50 3.53 3.62 -8.09
CA SER A 50 2.51 2.81 -7.40
C SER A 50 1.28 3.63 -6.96
N ALA A 51 1.45 4.95 -6.81
CA ALA A 51 0.40 5.87 -6.45
C ALA A 51 -0.54 6.23 -7.60
N MET A 52 -0.14 6.04 -8.86
CA MET A 52 -0.96 6.43 -10.02
C MET A 52 -2.38 5.84 -9.97
N PRO A 53 -3.44 6.63 -10.26
CA PRO A 53 -4.85 6.23 -10.12
C PRO A 53 -5.34 5.41 -11.32
N THR A 54 -4.59 4.39 -11.71
CA THR A 54 -4.88 3.53 -12.86
C THR A 54 -4.84 2.06 -12.46
N GLU A 55 -5.68 1.22 -13.08
CA GLU A 55 -5.70 -0.22 -12.81
C GLU A 55 -4.33 -0.87 -13.08
N GLU A 56 -3.64 -0.41 -14.14
CA GLU A 56 -2.33 -0.89 -14.56
C GLU A 56 -1.28 -0.66 -13.47
N ALA A 57 -1.24 0.55 -12.90
CA ALA A 57 -0.32 0.87 -11.81
C ALA A 57 -0.58 0.03 -10.55
N LYS A 58 -1.85 -0.19 -10.19
CA LYS A 58 -2.20 -1.06 -9.04
C LYS A 58 -1.84 -2.51 -9.30
N ALA A 59 -2.07 -3.01 -10.52
CA ALA A 59 -1.71 -4.36 -10.90
C ALA A 59 -0.18 -4.55 -10.86
N ALA A 60 0.58 -3.61 -11.41
CA ALA A 60 2.04 -3.65 -11.40
C ALA A 60 2.62 -3.59 -9.98
N ALA A 61 2.12 -2.67 -9.14
CA ALA A 61 2.52 -2.56 -7.74
C ALA A 61 2.24 -3.87 -6.99
N TRP A 62 1.02 -4.41 -7.12
CA TRP A 62 0.63 -5.67 -6.50
C TRP A 62 1.51 -6.84 -6.94
N ALA A 63 1.72 -7.02 -8.24
CA ALA A 63 2.57 -8.08 -8.77
C ALA A 63 4.01 -7.97 -8.25
N SER A 64 4.54 -6.76 -8.11
CA SER A 64 5.91 -6.54 -7.67
C SER A 64 6.15 -6.87 -6.19
N VAL A 65 5.12 -6.79 -5.33
CA VAL A 65 5.24 -7.02 -3.89
C VAL A 65 4.62 -8.34 -3.41
N VAL A 66 3.54 -8.80 -4.04
CA VAL A 66 2.83 -10.02 -3.63
C VAL A 66 3.29 -11.22 -4.46
N GLU A 67 3.43 -11.03 -5.76
CA GLU A 67 3.73 -12.12 -6.71
C GLU A 67 5.25 -12.28 -6.95
N SER A 68 6.07 -11.38 -6.39
CA SER A 68 7.53 -11.40 -6.46
C SER A 68 8.18 -11.14 -5.09
N ASP A 69 9.44 -11.57 -4.92
CA ASP A 69 10.30 -11.30 -3.76
C ASP A 69 11.62 -10.63 -4.13
N LYS A 70 11.71 -10.07 -5.33
CA LYS A 70 12.96 -9.52 -5.87
C LYS A 70 13.28 -8.12 -5.39
N LEU A 71 12.30 -7.41 -4.82
CA LEU A 71 12.50 -6.05 -4.32
C LEU A 71 13.31 -6.06 -3.03
N ALA A 72 14.23 -5.11 -2.90
CA ALA A 72 14.81 -4.79 -1.61
C ALA A 72 13.72 -4.26 -0.66
N ASN A 73 13.80 -4.58 0.63
CA ASN A 73 12.76 -4.22 1.62
C ASN A 73 12.37 -2.74 1.60
N ALA A 74 13.34 -1.83 1.42
CA ALA A 74 13.06 -0.39 1.39
C ALA A 74 12.31 0.05 0.12
N VAL A 75 12.47 -0.68 -1.00
CA VAL A 75 11.70 -0.45 -2.24
C VAL A 75 10.31 -1.08 -2.11
N GLN A 76 10.21 -2.27 -1.51
CA GLN A 76 8.92 -2.90 -1.22
C GLN A 76 8.05 -2.00 -0.33
N GLU A 77 8.61 -1.46 0.75
CA GLU A 77 7.95 -0.49 1.62
C GLU A 77 7.46 0.74 0.84
N ALA A 78 8.30 1.28 -0.06
CA ALA A 78 7.93 2.42 -0.89
C ALA A 78 6.78 2.11 -1.86
N VAL A 79 6.79 0.93 -2.49
CA VAL A 79 5.71 0.47 -3.37
C VAL A 79 4.40 0.33 -2.59
N ILE A 80 4.44 -0.29 -1.41
CA ILE A 80 3.28 -0.46 -0.53
C ILE A 80 2.73 0.91 -0.10
N GLY A 81 3.61 1.85 0.29
CA GLY A 81 3.24 3.22 0.65
C GLY A 81 2.61 4.01 -0.50
N GLY A 82 3.05 3.77 -1.74
CA GLY A 82 2.44 4.34 -2.94
C GLY A 82 1.11 3.66 -3.31
N PHE A 83 0.97 2.35 -3.09
CA PHE A 83 -0.21 1.58 -3.48
C PHE A 83 -1.49 2.08 -2.78
N VAL A 84 -1.45 2.30 -1.46
CA VAL A 84 -2.61 2.69 -0.67
C VAL A 84 -2.85 4.21 -0.74
N GLN A 85 -3.86 4.62 -1.50
CA GLN A 85 -4.25 6.04 -1.64
C GLN A 85 -5.71 6.23 -1.18
N PHE A 86 -5.95 7.17 -0.27
CA PHE A 86 -7.26 7.41 0.36
C PHE A 86 -8.36 7.81 -0.63
N ASP A 87 -8.00 8.51 -1.70
CA ASP A 87 -8.88 8.97 -2.76
C ASP A 87 -9.11 7.91 -3.86
N GLN A 88 -8.54 6.71 -3.74
CA GLN A 88 -8.63 5.64 -4.73
C GLN A 88 -9.32 4.38 -4.18
N ARG A 89 -10.26 4.55 -3.23
CA ARG A 89 -10.94 3.44 -2.54
C ARG A 89 -11.61 2.44 -3.49
N GLU A 90 -12.28 2.93 -4.53
CA GLU A 90 -12.97 2.08 -5.51
C GLU A 90 -11.96 1.25 -6.32
N LEU A 91 -10.86 1.87 -6.74
CA LEU A 91 -9.77 1.21 -7.46
C LEU A 91 -9.09 0.12 -6.61
N LEU A 92 -9.05 0.32 -5.29
CA LEU A 92 -8.47 -0.63 -4.34
C LEU A 92 -9.46 -1.74 -3.91
N ALA A 93 -10.77 -1.58 -4.12
CA ALA A 93 -11.77 -2.54 -3.64
C ALA A 93 -11.56 -3.99 -4.13
N PRO A 94 -11.17 -4.25 -5.39
CA PRO A 94 -10.88 -5.62 -5.85
C PRO A 94 -9.73 -6.31 -5.12
N TYR A 95 -8.84 -5.54 -4.46
CA TYR A 95 -7.67 -6.08 -3.78
C TYR A 95 -7.97 -6.64 -2.39
N THR A 96 -9.15 -6.38 -1.82
CA THR A 96 -9.58 -7.01 -0.55
C THR A 96 -9.60 -8.54 -0.67
N ALA A 97 -10.25 -9.06 -1.71
CA ALA A 97 -10.30 -10.50 -1.95
C ALA A 97 -8.91 -11.07 -2.29
N LYS A 98 -8.12 -10.34 -3.10
CA LYS A 98 -6.74 -10.74 -3.46
C LYS A 98 -5.82 -10.81 -2.23
N TYR A 99 -5.97 -9.88 -1.29
CA TYR A 99 -5.23 -9.87 -0.02
C TYR A 99 -5.48 -11.15 0.76
N PHE A 100 -6.74 -11.48 1.06
CA PHE A 100 -7.04 -12.70 1.81
C PHE A 100 -6.64 -13.98 1.07
N ALA A 101 -6.69 -14.00 -0.26
CA ALA A 101 -6.19 -15.13 -1.05
C ALA A 101 -4.67 -15.30 -0.92
N ALA A 102 -3.90 -14.21 -0.84
CA ALA A 102 -2.43 -14.26 -0.92
C ALA A 102 -1.70 -14.35 0.44
N VAL A 103 -2.29 -13.82 1.52
CA VAL A 103 -1.58 -13.61 2.82
C VAL A 103 -0.96 -14.88 3.38
N LYS A 104 -1.62 -16.03 3.25
CA LYS A 104 -1.11 -17.31 3.77
C LYS A 104 0.17 -17.73 3.05
N ASP A 105 0.17 -17.65 1.73
CA ASP A 105 1.30 -18.06 0.91
C ASP A 105 2.48 -17.11 1.11
N VAL A 106 2.22 -15.80 1.16
CA VAL A 106 3.23 -14.78 1.52
C VAL A 106 3.87 -15.10 2.86
N ALA A 107 3.06 -15.39 3.88
CA ALA A 107 3.56 -15.69 5.22
C ALA A 107 4.41 -16.97 5.28
N ALA A 108 4.16 -17.94 4.38
CA ALA A 108 4.89 -19.19 4.33
C ALA A 108 6.21 -19.09 3.55
N SER A 109 6.31 -18.18 2.57
CA SER A 109 7.42 -18.15 1.62
C SER A 109 8.36 -16.95 1.73
N ARG A 110 8.06 -15.95 2.57
CA ARG A 110 8.82 -14.69 2.65
C ARG A 110 9.52 -14.51 4.00
N SER A 111 10.49 -13.59 4.03
CA SER A 111 11.16 -13.18 5.27
C SER A 111 10.20 -12.46 6.23
N HIS A 112 10.50 -12.47 7.53
CA HIS A 112 9.63 -11.84 8.54
C HIS A 112 9.31 -10.38 8.24
N GLU A 113 10.34 -9.60 7.85
CA GLU A 113 10.18 -8.19 7.49
C GLU A 113 9.25 -8.01 6.29
N MET A 114 9.44 -8.79 5.23
CA MET A 114 8.58 -8.71 4.04
C MET A 114 7.14 -9.10 4.35
N VAL A 115 6.93 -10.15 5.16
CA VAL A 115 5.60 -10.57 5.61
C VAL A 115 4.94 -9.44 6.39
N GLN A 116 5.63 -8.82 7.34
CA GLN A 116 5.08 -7.72 8.14
C GLN A 116 4.67 -6.54 7.24
N GLN A 117 5.53 -6.12 6.32
CA GLN A 117 5.24 -5.02 5.40
C GLN A 117 3.99 -5.31 4.54
N ILE A 118 3.90 -6.50 3.96
CA ILE A 118 2.76 -6.90 3.11
C ILE A 118 1.47 -7.04 3.93
N VAL A 119 1.51 -7.75 5.06
CA VAL A 119 0.33 -8.01 5.90
C VAL A 119 -0.24 -6.71 6.45
N VAL A 120 0.61 -5.84 7.00
CA VAL A 120 0.14 -4.61 7.63
C VAL A 120 -0.18 -3.55 6.56
N GLY A 121 0.70 -3.39 5.57
CA GLY A 121 0.61 -2.31 4.60
C GLY A 121 -0.42 -2.52 3.49
N LEU A 122 -0.76 -3.78 3.15
CA LEU A 122 -1.78 -4.09 2.14
C LEU A 122 -3.11 -4.57 2.74
N TYR A 123 -3.24 -4.62 4.07
CA TYR A 123 -4.54 -4.87 4.69
C TYR A 123 -5.57 -3.85 4.18
N PRO A 124 -6.81 -4.27 3.84
CA PRO A 124 -7.83 -3.41 3.23
C PRO A 124 -8.46 -2.40 4.21
N ALA A 125 -7.62 -1.65 4.93
CA ALA A 125 -8.02 -0.71 5.98
C ALA A 125 -8.92 0.43 5.49
N LEU A 126 -8.89 0.75 4.19
CA LEU A 126 -9.74 1.78 3.58
C LEU A 126 -11.16 1.28 3.24
N GLN A 127 -11.36 -0.04 3.18
CA GLN A 127 -12.67 -0.67 2.96
C GLN A 127 -13.39 -0.80 4.30
N ILE A 128 -13.77 0.35 4.87
CA ILE A 128 -14.42 0.42 6.18
C ILE A 128 -15.88 -0.01 6.05
N SER A 129 -16.13 -1.30 6.26
CA SER A 129 -17.44 -1.95 6.21
C SER A 129 -17.47 -3.19 7.12
N GLN A 130 -18.68 -3.66 7.45
CA GLN A 130 -18.86 -4.93 8.14
C GLN A 130 -18.33 -6.11 7.30
N GLU A 131 -18.48 -6.06 5.97
CA GLU A 131 -17.98 -7.10 5.06
C GLU A 131 -16.46 -7.33 5.19
N THR A 132 -15.67 -6.26 5.40
CA THR A 132 -14.22 -6.39 5.63
C THR A 132 -13.90 -7.06 6.96
N LEU A 133 -14.69 -6.79 8.01
CA LEU A 133 -14.54 -7.46 9.31
C LEU A 133 -14.88 -8.95 9.19
N ASP A 134 -15.99 -9.27 8.55
CA ASP A 134 -16.46 -10.64 8.34
C ASP A 134 -15.46 -11.44 7.49
N ALA A 135 -14.93 -10.85 6.41
CA ALA A 135 -13.89 -11.47 5.59
C ALA A 135 -12.61 -11.73 6.39
N THR A 136 -12.25 -10.82 7.30
CA THR A 136 -11.09 -11.02 8.17
C THR A 136 -11.30 -12.17 9.13
N ASP A 137 -12.46 -12.24 9.77
CA ASP A 137 -12.78 -13.29 10.75
C ASP A 137 -12.88 -14.66 10.10
N ALA A 138 -13.56 -14.75 8.95
CA ALA A 138 -13.65 -15.97 8.16
C ALA A 138 -12.25 -16.48 7.75
N TRP A 139 -11.35 -15.57 7.36
CA TRP A 139 -9.98 -15.95 7.01
C TRP A 139 -9.19 -16.46 8.21
N LEU A 140 -9.32 -15.82 9.38
CA LEU A 140 -8.64 -16.21 10.63
C LEU A 140 -9.11 -17.57 11.16
N GLU A 141 -10.39 -17.90 10.96
CA GLU A 141 -10.98 -19.19 11.30
C GLU A 141 -10.50 -20.28 10.33
N ALA A 142 -10.62 -20.04 9.03
CA ALA A 142 -10.31 -21.05 8.00
C ALA A 142 -8.82 -21.41 7.92
N ASN A 143 -7.91 -20.49 8.27
CA ASN A 143 -6.47 -20.69 8.04
C ASN A 143 -5.66 -21.04 9.28
N ALA A 144 -6.23 -20.87 10.49
CA ALA A 144 -5.53 -21.10 11.76
C ALA A 144 -4.05 -20.61 11.76
N PRO A 145 -3.79 -19.33 11.43
CA PRO A 145 -2.44 -18.81 11.24
C PRO A 145 -1.60 -18.87 12.53
N THR A 146 -0.28 -18.72 12.38
CA THR A 146 0.65 -18.62 13.51
C THR A 146 0.24 -17.47 14.45
N PRO A 147 0.59 -17.52 15.76
CA PRO A 147 0.24 -16.46 16.70
C PRO A 147 0.69 -15.05 16.25
N GLY A 148 1.87 -14.95 15.63
CA GLY A 148 2.38 -13.68 15.10
C GLY A 148 1.54 -13.12 13.96
N LEU A 149 1.18 -13.96 12.98
CA LEU A 149 0.35 -13.55 11.85
C LEU A 149 -1.09 -13.23 12.28
N ARG A 150 -1.65 -14.04 13.18
CA ARG A 150 -2.95 -13.77 13.82
C ARG A 150 -2.95 -12.39 14.47
N ARG A 151 -1.93 -12.09 15.28
CA ARG A 151 -1.81 -10.80 15.97
C ARG A 151 -1.82 -9.62 14.99
N MET A 152 -0.98 -9.66 13.95
CA MET A 152 -0.93 -8.57 12.94
C MET A 152 -2.29 -8.33 12.30
N ILE A 153 -2.97 -9.38 11.85
CA ILE A 153 -4.27 -9.27 11.17
C ILE A 153 -5.36 -8.77 12.14
N THR A 154 -5.38 -9.26 13.38
CA THR A 154 -6.34 -8.79 14.39
C THR A 154 -6.11 -7.33 14.78
N GLU A 155 -4.86 -6.87 14.85
CA GLU A 155 -4.53 -5.46 15.09
C GLU A 155 -5.01 -4.56 13.94
N CYS A 156 -4.82 -4.98 12.68
CA CYS A 156 -5.34 -4.29 11.51
C CYS A 156 -6.88 -4.24 11.50
N ARG A 157 -7.55 -5.36 11.80
CA ARG A 157 -9.02 -5.46 11.92
C ARG A 157 -9.57 -4.47 12.94
N ALA A 158 -8.92 -4.35 14.09
CA ALA A 158 -9.33 -3.40 15.13
C ALA A 158 -9.29 -1.94 14.64
N GLY A 159 -8.43 -1.62 13.67
CA GLY A 159 -8.44 -0.31 12.99
C GLY A 159 -9.72 -0.05 12.20
N VAL A 160 -10.17 -1.03 11.41
CA VAL A 160 -11.42 -0.95 10.64
C VAL A 160 -12.63 -0.89 11.56
N GLU A 161 -12.66 -1.69 12.61
CA GLU A 161 -13.75 -1.69 13.60
C GLU A 161 -13.91 -0.32 14.27
N ARG A 162 -12.80 0.31 14.67
CA ARG A 162 -12.84 1.68 15.22
C ARG A 162 -13.36 2.69 14.22
N ALA A 163 -12.92 2.61 12.96
CA ALA A 163 -13.37 3.52 11.92
C ALA A 163 -14.86 3.35 11.58
N LEU A 164 -15.38 2.12 11.63
CA LEU A 164 -16.80 1.84 11.40
C LEU A 164 -17.67 2.44 12.51
N ARG A 165 -17.30 2.20 13.79
CA ARG A 165 -18.01 2.78 14.94
C ARG A 165 -18.02 4.31 14.93
N ALA A 166 -16.91 4.93 14.49
CA ALA A 166 -16.85 6.39 14.35
C ALA A 166 -17.85 6.92 13.31
N ARG A 167 -17.97 6.24 12.15
CA ARG A 167 -18.94 6.62 11.11
C ARG A 167 -20.39 6.48 11.56
N GLU A 168 -20.69 5.46 12.35
CA GLU A 168 -22.04 5.25 12.90
C GLU A 168 -22.42 6.32 13.93
N ALA A 169 -21.44 6.84 14.68
CA ALA A 169 -21.66 7.90 15.67
C ALA A 169 -21.80 9.30 15.04
N ASP A 170 -21.19 9.53 13.87
CA ASP A 170 -21.23 10.81 13.14
C ASP A 170 -22.47 10.95 12.21
N ALA A 171 -23.21 9.87 11.99
CA ALA A 171 -24.40 9.81 11.10
C ALA A 171 -25.70 10.22 11.82
#